data_AF-A0A4Q3US36-F1
#
_entry.id   AF-A0A4Q3US36-F1
#
_cell.length_a   1.000
_cell.length_b   1.000
_cell.length_c   1.000
_cell.angle_alpha   90.00
_cell.angle_beta   90.00
_cell.angle_gamma   90.00
#
_symmetry.space_group_name_H-M   'P 1'
#
loop_
_entity.id
_entity.type
_entity.pdbx_description
1 polymer ?
#
loop_
_entity_poly.entity_id
_entity_poly.type
_entity_poly.pdbx_seq_one_letter_code
_entity_poly.pdbx_strand_id
1 'polypeptide(L)'
;MRILDTTLKSLCFFPIFLSISLATFAGGGGKLDFKNSALVSGTPGADGAIYRFPNVDKDLDALVTIKGRSDALAYLVDLDMITSGFDKAWQPQVGYNAGTAPGPADWWMEFEIVFVEKGTSKQKEINEFVLSAIDIDGNGHLIREYVAMYGFESYMLETNSVLSLTNVTGTIGNPAANGKRFDGPTVNYLNIDTSGTAVMTTAMYEKTTSFSIRVGGVSSGVSGASERMYSLYFQEFKYSQPQTAVLPVHLTSFNATLNGSVAKIDWKWDSEAPVSHFTVERSDDGK
;
A
#
# COMPACT_ATOMS: atom_id res chain seq x y z
N MET A 1 -78.85 8.40 25.32
CA MET A 1 -78.33 7.52 24.25
C MET A 1 -77.82 8.41 23.13
N ARG A 2 -76.51 8.70 23.13
CA ARG A 2 -75.84 9.56 22.15
C ARG A 2 -74.65 8.76 21.62
N ILE A 3 -74.72 8.42 20.35
CA ILE A 3 -73.71 7.62 19.62
C ILE A 3 -72.59 8.59 19.25
N LEU A 4 -71.35 8.29 19.66
CA LEU A 4 -70.15 8.99 19.23
C LEU A 4 -69.57 8.24 18.03
N ASP A 5 -69.71 8.85 16.86
CA ASP A 5 -69.01 8.48 15.63
C ASP A 5 -67.49 8.64 15.85
N THR A 6 -66.73 7.57 15.63
CA THR A 6 -65.27 7.61 15.54
C THR A 6 -64.87 7.28 14.12
N THR A 7 -64.46 8.32 13.39
CA THR A 7 -63.84 8.22 12.08
C THR A 7 -62.39 7.74 12.25
N LEU A 8 -62.10 6.53 11.75
CA LEU A 8 -60.74 6.00 11.67
C LEU A 8 -59.98 6.76 10.57
N LYS A 9 -59.03 7.62 10.95
CA LYS A 9 -58.07 8.21 10.00
C LYS A 9 -56.98 7.19 9.70
N SER A 10 -56.89 6.79 8.42
CA SER A 10 -55.82 5.96 7.88
C SER A 10 -54.47 6.65 8.09
N LEU A 11 -53.59 6.02 8.88
CA LEU A 11 -52.23 6.48 9.11
C LEU A 11 -51.33 5.80 8.07
N CYS A 12 -50.97 6.52 7.00
CA CYS A 12 -49.98 6.07 6.02
C CYS A 12 -48.62 5.93 6.71
N PHE A 13 -48.15 4.70 6.89
CA PHE A 13 -46.78 4.39 7.26
C PHE A 13 -45.84 4.69 6.09
N PHE A 14 -45.07 5.77 6.18
CA PHE A 14 -43.90 5.98 5.34
C PHE A 14 -42.74 5.15 5.93
N PRO A 15 -42.12 4.22 5.17
CA PRO A 15 -40.91 3.57 5.64
C PRO A 15 -39.79 4.61 5.69
N ILE A 16 -39.36 4.95 6.91
CA ILE A 16 -38.12 5.69 7.13
C ILE A 16 -36.98 4.73 6.77
N PHE A 17 -36.40 4.91 5.59
CA PHE A 17 -35.10 4.33 5.28
C PHE A 17 -34.08 4.97 6.22
N LEU A 18 -33.74 4.25 7.29
CA LEU A 18 -32.60 4.60 8.13
C LEU A 18 -31.33 4.30 7.32
N SER A 19 -30.85 5.31 6.60
CA SER A 19 -29.53 5.32 6.02
C SER A 19 -28.52 5.20 7.15
N ILE A 20 -27.99 3.99 7.35
CA ILE A 20 -26.77 3.78 8.13
C ILE A 20 -25.65 4.41 7.29
N SER A 21 -25.33 5.66 7.57
CA SER A 21 -24.05 6.22 7.17
C SER A 21 -22.99 5.41 7.87
N LEU A 22 -22.29 4.55 7.12
CA LEU A 22 -20.99 4.04 7.56
C LEU A 22 -20.15 5.27 7.92
N ALA A 23 -19.74 5.34 9.19
CA ALA A 23 -18.72 6.29 9.58
C ALA A 23 -17.51 6.03 8.68
N THR A 24 -17.18 7.00 7.84
CA THR A 24 -15.87 7.10 7.24
C THR A 24 -14.86 7.05 8.38
N PHE A 25 -13.99 6.04 8.38
CA PHE A 25 -12.83 6.03 9.26
C PHE A 25 -12.00 7.26 8.91
N ALA A 26 -12.14 8.33 9.69
CA ALA A 26 -11.05 9.26 9.90
C ALA A 26 -10.26 8.71 11.08
N GLY A 27 -9.46 7.67 10.82
CA GLY A 27 -8.51 7.08 11.77
C GLY A 27 -7.15 7.14 11.11
N GLY A 28 -6.23 7.97 11.59
CA GLY A 28 -5.45 7.61 12.77
C GLY A 28 -4.00 7.25 12.41
N GLY A 29 -3.68 7.02 11.13
CA GLY A 29 -2.31 6.85 10.69
C GLY A 29 -1.45 8.08 10.97
N GLY A 30 -0.43 7.93 11.82
CA GLY A 30 0.49 9.01 12.17
C GLY A 30 1.20 9.56 10.93
N LYS A 31 1.35 10.88 10.86
CA LYS A 31 2.17 11.54 9.84
C LYS A 31 3.64 11.28 10.14
N LEU A 32 4.37 10.67 9.20
CA LEU A 32 5.81 10.46 9.30
C LEU A 32 6.56 11.32 8.28
N ASP A 33 7.60 12.01 8.72
CA ASP A 33 8.37 12.95 7.89
C ASP A 33 9.68 12.28 7.40
N PHE A 34 9.74 11.90 6.12
CA PHE A 34 10.96 11.36 5.52
C PHE A 34 11.71 12.48 4.81
N LYS A 35 12.85 12.91 5.38
CA LYS A 35 13.80 13.84 4.77
C LYS A 35 15.18 13.80 5.39
N ASN A 36 16.12 14.54 4.79
CA ASN A 36 17.49 14.72 5.29
C ASN A 36 18.20 13.39 5.53
N SER A 37 18.05 12.45 4.61
CA SER A 37 18.67 11.15 4.71
C SER A 37 20.20 11.26 4.73
N ALA A 38 20.84 10.34 5.46
CA ALA A 38 22.29 10.22 5.48
C ALA A 38 22.71 8.75 5.39
N LEU A 39 23.76 8.47 4.63
CA LEU A 39 24.32 7.13 4.55
C LEU A 39 24.90 6.72 5.92
N VAL A 40 24.51 5.54 6.40
CA VAL A 40 25.00 4.94 7.64
C VAL A 40 25.98 3.79 7.37
N SER A 41 25.74 3.01 6.32
CA SER A 41 26.56 1.85 5.97
C SER A 41 26.47 1.52 4.48
N GLY A 42 27.50 0.82 3.97
CA GLY A 42 27.58 0.37 2.58
C GLY A 42 28.14 1.43 1.63
N THR A 43 27.95 1.21 0.33
CA THR A 43 28.35 2.13 -0.74
C THR A 43 27.12 2.87 -1.25
N PRO A 44 27.11 4.21 -1.37
CA PRO A 44 25.95 4.95 -1.85
C PRO A 44 25.34 4.35 -3.12
N GLY A 45 24.03 4.14 -3.14
CA GLY A 45 23.26 3.62 -4.29
C GLY A 45 23.46 2.14 -4.62
N ALA A 46 24.34 1.44 -3.91
CA ALA A 46 24.58 0.01 -4.08
C ALA A 46 23.61 -0.82 -3.23
N ASP A 47 23.41 -2.08 -3.65
CA ASP A 47 22.67 -3.04 -2.84
C ASP A 47 23.39 -3.26 -1.50
N GLY A 48 22.61 -3.29 -0.41
CA GLY A 48 23.11 -3.30 0.96
C GLY A 48 23.44 -1.93 1.56
N ALA A 49 23.34 -0.84 0.80
CA ALA A 49 23.46 0.52 1.34
C ALA A 49 22.31 0.81 2.31
N ILE A 50 22.64 1.39 3.46
CA ILE A 50 21.68 1.74 4.52
C ILE A 50 21.72 3.25 4.75
N TYR A 51 20.56 3.88 4.67
CA TYR A 51 20.39 5.30 4.90
C TYR A 51 19.47 5.54 6.09
N ARG A 52 19.82 6.49 6.95
CA ARG A 52 18.97 6.94 8.05
C ARG A 52 18.22 8.18 7.64
N PHE A 53 16.91 8.15 7.79
CA PHE A 53 16.04 9.31 7.80
C PHE A 53 15.85 9.69 9.28
N PRO A 54 16.44 10.80 9.75
CA PRO A 54 16.36 11.20 11.15
C PRO A 54 15.06 11.95 11.46
N ASN A 55 14.55 11.83 12.68
CA ASN A 55 13.36 12.56 13.15
C ASN A 55 12.11 12.32 12.28
N VAL A 56 11.90 11.07 11.87
CA VAL A 56 10.70 10.63 11.14
C VAL A 56 9.45 10.86 11.97
N ASP A 57 9.58 10.72 13.30
CA ASP A 57 8.69 11.30 14.30
C ASP A 57 9.54 11.76 15.51
N LYS A 58 8.92 12.33 16.54
CA LYS A 58 9.56 12.87 17.75
C LYS A 58 10.62 11.95 18.35
N ASP A 59 10.31 10.66 18.44
CA ASP A 59 11.10 9.61 19.10
C ASP A 59 11.50 8.48 18.13
N LEU A 60 11.50 8.75 16.83
CA LEU A 60 11.68 7.75 15.78
C LEU A 60 12.60 8.23 14.65
N ASP A 61 13.51 7.36 14.22
CA ASP A 61 14.17 7.45 12.92
C ASP A 61 13.70 6.26 12.05
N ALA A 62 13.95 6.33 10.74
CA ALA A 62 13.83 5.17 9.85
C ALA A 62 15.17 4.83 9.20
N LEU A 63 15.42 3.54 9.01
CA LEU A 63 16.51 3.03 8.21
C LEU A 63 15.94 2.48 6.91
N VAL A 64 16.40 3.02 5.78
CA VAL A 64 16.05 2.55 4.44
C VAL A 64 17.25 1.82 3.86
N THR A 65 17.06 0.54 3.57
CA THR A 65 18.09 -0.33 2.99
C THR A 65 17.73 -0.64 1.54
N ILE A 66 18.68 -0.47 0.61
CA ILE A 66 18.54 -0.97 -0.75
C ILE A 66 18.76 -2.48 -0.70
N LYS A 67 17.69 -3.28 -0.81
CA LYS A 67 17.79 -4.74 -0.69
C LYS A 67 18.31 -5.39 -1.94
N GLY A 68 17.98 -4.82 -3.10
CA GLY A 68 18.41 -5.31 -4.38
C GLY A 68 17.57 -4.75 -5.52
N ARG A 69 17.77 -5.34 -6.68
CA ARG A 69 17.18 -4.91 -7.94
C ARG A 69 16.90 -6.10 -8.84
N SER A 70 15.97 -5.91 -9.77
CA SER A 70 15.57 -6.95 -10.73
C SER A 70 16.65 -7.29 -11.76
N ASP A 71 17.50 -6.31 -12.07
CA ASP A 71 18.51 -6.38 -13.12
C ASP A 71 19.70 -5.50 -12.72
N ALA A 72 20.91 -5.88 -13.14
CA ALA A 72 22.13 -5.13 -12.86
C ALA A 72 22.14 -3.72 -13.49
N LEU A 73 21.33 -3.50 -14.53
CA LEU A 73 21.17 -2.21 -15.20
C LEU A 73 20.13 -1.30 -14.55
N ALA A 74 19.28 -1.81 -13.65
CA ALA A 74 18.47 -0.94 -12.81
C ALA A 74 19.37 -0.22 -11.80
N TYR A 75 19.12 1.05 -11.52
CA TYR A 75 19.96 1.84 -10.63
C TYR A 75 19.20 2.96 -9.93
N LEU A 76 19.75 3.38 -8.79
CA LEU A 76 19.26 4.53 -8.05
C LEU A 76 19.86 5.80 -8.67
N VAL A 77 19.01 6.72 -9.09
CA VAL A 77 19.41 8.05 -9.57
C VAL A 77 19.59 8.99 -8.37
N ASP A 78 18.57 9.03 -7.51
CA ASP A 78 18.55 9.79 -6.26
C ASP A 78 17.78 8.98 -5.20
N LEU A 79 18.24 9.01 -3.96
CA LEU A 79 17.55 8.33 -2.86
C LEU A 79 16.31 9.11 -2.40
N ASP A 80 16.39 10.43 -2.40
CA ASP A 80 15.39 11.31 -1.81
C ASP A 80 15.45 12.69 -2.47
N MET A 81 14.78 12.80 -3.62
CA MET A 81 14.73 14.04 -4.38
C MET A 81 14.08 15.17 -3.58
N ILE A 82 14.69 16.36 -3.63
CA ILE A 82 14.16 17.58 -3.01
C ILE A 82 13.66 18.63 -4.02
N THR A 83 13.79 18.35 -5.32
CA THR A 83 13.53 19.32 -6.40
C THR A 83 12.11 19.25 -6.98
N SER A 84 11.33 18.24 -6.59
CA SER A 84 9.96 18.01 -7.04
C SER A 84 9.14 17.41 -5.90
N GLY A 85 7.81 17.35 -6.04
CA GLY A 85 6.87 16.74 -5.10
C GLY A 85 6.88 17.35 -3.69
N PHE A 86 6.96 16.51 -2.66
CA PHE A 86 6.70 16.90 -1.27
C PHE A 86 7.91 16.66 -0.35
N ASP A 87 8.41 17.72 0.29
CA ASP A 87 9.59 17.70 1.21
C ASP A 87 9.53 16.68 2.36
N LYS A 88 8.34 16.18 2.69
CA LYS A 88 8.14 15.22 3.79
C LYS A 88 7.86 13.80 3.31
N ALA A 89 7.67 13.62 2.01
CA ALA A 89 7.58 12.31 1.40
C ALA A 89 9.00 11.77 1.19
N TRP A 90 9.13 10.45 1.21
CA TRP A 90 10.33 9.83 0.69
C TRP A 90 10.22 9.78 -0.84
N GLN A 91 11.21 10.35 -1.55
CA GLN A 91 11.11 10.53 -3.00
C GLN A 91 12.26 9.89 -3.78
N PRO A 92 12.34 8.55 -3.84
CA PRO A 92 13.38 7.89 -4.61
C PRO A 92 13.18 8.11 -6.11
N GLN A 93 14.29 8.23 -6.82
CA GLN A 93 14.33 8.26 -8.27
C GLN A 93 15.10 7.04 -8.77
N VAL A 94 14.47 6.22 -9.60
CA VAL A 94 15.05 4.97 -10.10
C VAL A 94 15.08 4.98 -11.62
N GLY A 95 16.17 4.51 -12.19
CA GLY A 95 16.38 4.43 -13.63
C GLY A 95 16.78 3.04 -14.09
N TYR A 96 16.96 2.92 -15.41
CA TYR A 96 17.45 1.73 -16.08
C TYR A 96 18.47 2.13 -17.15
N ASN A 97 19.63 1.47 -17.17
CA ASN A 97 20.67 1.58 -18.20
C ASN A 97 20.94 3.03 -18.67
N ALA A 98 21.31 3.90 -17.72
CA ALA A 98 21.56 5.33 -17.98
C ALA A 98 20.38 6.06 -18.67
N GLY A 99 19.17 5.87 -18.14
CA GLY A 99 17.95 6.55 -18.57
C GLY A 99 17.26 5.96 -19.81
N THR A 100 17.67 4.77 -20.26
CA THR A 100 17.05 4.07 -21.39
C THR A 100 16.51 2.72 -20.97
N ALA A 101 15.18 2.58 -20.92
CA ALA A 101 14.52 1.31 -20.65
C ALA A 101 14.80 0.29 -21.77
N PRO A 102 14.85 -1.01 -21.44
CA PRO A 102 15.10 -2.07 -22.42
C PRO A 102 13.86 -2.26 -23.32
N GLY A 103 13.82 -3.33 -24.12
CA GLY A 103 12.59 -3.77 -24.80
C GLY A 103 11.46 -4.10 -23.81
N PRO A 104 10.47 -4.94 -24.18
CA PRO A 104 9.46 -5.40 -23.22
C PRO A 104 10.11 -5.98 -21.96
N ALA A 105 9.98 -5.30 -20.84
CA ALA A 105 10.62 -5.71 -19.59
C ALA A 105 9.96 -5.07 -18.38
N ASP A 106 10.23 -5.68 -17.23
CA ASP A 106 9.87 -5.19 -15.91
C ASP A 106 11.16 -4.98 -15.12
N TRP A 107 11.35 -3.79 -14.59
CA TRP A 107 12.51 -3.47 -13.76
C TRP A 107 12.11 -2.79 -12.48
N TRP A 108 12.84 -3.08 -11.40
CA TRP A 108 12.58 -2.51 -10.08
C TRP A 108 13.81 -2.47 -9.19
N MET A 109 13.73 -1.60 -8.19
CA MET A 109 14.56 -1.64 -6.99
C MET A 109 13.68 -1.90 -5.77
N GLU A 110 14.16 -2.75 -4.86
CA GLU A 110 13.50 -3.06 -3.61
C GLU A 110 14.20 -2.38 -2.45
N PHE A 111 13.38 -1.77 -1.60
CA PHE A 111 13.81 -1.09 -0.39
C PHE A 111 13.11 -1.70 0.82
N GLU A 112 13.87 -1.90 1.88
CA GLU A 112 13.35 -2.27 3.19
C GLU A 112 13.43 -1.06 4.11
N ILE A 113 12.30 -0.73 4.72
CA ILE A 113 12.18 0.36 5.67
C ILE A 113 12.03 -0.27 7.05
N VAL A 114 12.89 0.12 7.97
CA VAL A 114 12.88 -0.33 9.37
C VAL A 114 12.76 0.88 10.29
N PHE A 115 11.75 0.87 11.16
CA PHE A 115 11.57 1.91 12.16
C PHE A 115 12.45 1.63 13.38
N VAL A 116 13.16 2.64 13.86
CA VAL A 116 14.10 2.52 14.98
C VAL A 116 13.96 3.65 15.99
N GLU A 117 14.28 3.38 17.25
CA GLU A 117 14.39 4.42 18.28
C GLU A 117 15.39 5.49 17.82
N LYS A 118 15.00 6.76 17.98
CA LYS A 118 15.77 7.92 17.54
C LYS A 118 17.24 7.86 17.97
N GLY A 119 18.14 8.07 17.01
CA GLY A 119 19.59 8.04 17.20
C GLY A 119 20.20 6.66 17.40
N THR A 120 19.42 5.58 17.32
CA THR A 120 19.89 4.19 17.53
C THR A 120 19.55 3.29 16.35
N SER A 121 19.97 2.03 16.38
CA SER A 121 19.53 0.99 15.43
C SER A 121 18.56 -0.01 16.07
N LYS A 122 18.02 0.30 17.26
CA LYS A 122 17.08 -0.58 17.95
C LYS A 122 15.71 -0.42 17.30
N GLN A 123 15.19 -1.52 16.77
CA GLN A 123 13.89 -1.57 16.12
C GLN A 123 12.76 -1.12 17.05
N LYS A 124 11.78 -0.41 16.48
CA LYS A 124 10.59 0.08 17.16
C LYS A 124 9.35 -0.17 16.31
N GLU A 125 8.37 -0.83 16.88
CA GLU A 125 7.07 -1.04 16.23
C GLU A 125 6.27 0.26 16.18
N ILE A 126 5.59 0.50 15.06
CA ILE A 126 4.55 1.52 14.93
C ILE A 126 3.19 0.82 14.90
N ASN A 127 2.30 1.27 15.78
CA ASN A 127 0.97 0.68 15.91
C ASN A 127 0.13 0.85 14.64
N GLU A 128 0.15 2.03 14.03
CA GLU A 128 -0.61 2.36 12.83
C GLU A 128 0.05 3.50 12.07
N PHE A 129 0.18 3.36 10.75
CA PHE A 129 0.50 4.46 9.84
C PHE A 129 -0.08 4.19 8.45
N VAL A 130 -0.14 5.23 7.63
CA VAL A 130 -0.51 5.12 6.22
C VAL A 130 0.65 5.50 5.33
N LEU A 131 0.67 4.96 4.12
CA LEU A 131 1.61 5.30 3.06
C LEU A 131 0.84 5.56 1.76
N SER A 132 0.88 6.79 1.29
CA SER A 132 0.37 7.17 -0.02
C SER A 132 1.47 7.18 -1.07
N ALA A 133 1.30 6.39 -2.12
CA ALA A 133 2.06 6.55 -3.35
C ALA A 133 1.30 7.52 -4.27
N ILE A 134 2.00 8.57 -4.68
CA ILE A 134 1.45 9.70 -5.44
C ILE A 134 2.05 9.68 -6.83
N ASP A 135 1.24 10.00 -7.83
CA ASP A 135 1.66 10.20 -9.21
C ASP A 135 2.24 8.94 -9.85
N ILE A 136 1.62 7.78 -9.61
CA ILE A 136 2.03 6.51 -10.23
C ILE A 136 1.58 6.52 -11.70
N ASP A 137 2.47 6.92 -12.60
CA ASP A 137 2.11 7.26 -13.97
C ASP A 137 3.09 6.72 -15.01
N GLY A 138 3.22 7.35 -16.18
CA GLY A 138 4.14 6.92 -17.22
C GLY A 138 4.89 8.07 -17.88
N ASN A 139 5.71 7.74 -18.88
CA ASN A 139 6.51 8.74 -19.59
C ASN A 139 5.82 9.37 -20.80
N GLY A 140 4.52 9.10 -21.00
CA GLY A 140 3.77 9.53 -22.17
C GLY A 140 4.06 8.70 -23.43
N HIS A 141 4.82 7.61 -23.30
CA HIS A 141 5.27 6.78 -24.43
C HIS A 141 5.15 5.28 -24.11
N LEU A 142 6.27 4.59 -23.87
CA LEU A 142 6.31 3.13 -23.71
C LEU A 142 6.62 2.68 -22.28
N ILE A 143 6.78 3.61 -21.34
CA ILE A 143 7.07 3.30 -19.94
C ILE A 143 5.85 3.67 -19.10
N ARG A 144 5.46 2.74 -18.22
CA ARG A 144 4.63 3.02 -17.04
C ARG A 144 5.41 2.67 -15.79
N GLU A 145 5.18 3.42 -14.74
CA GLU A 145 5.67 3.20 -13.40
C GLU A 145 4.76 2.25 -12.64
N TYR A 146 5.28 1.71 -11.55
CA TYR A 146 4.48 1.06 -10.54
C TYR A 146 5.12 1.22 -9.16
N VAL A 147 4.27 1.06 -8.15
CA VAL A 147 4.69 0.85 -6.77
C VAL A 147 4.11 -0.48 -6.30
N ALA A 148 4.95 -1.34 -5.72
CA ALA A 148 4.51 -2.54 -5.04
C ALA A 148 4.75 -2.40 -3.54
N MET A 149 3.68 -2.54 -2.76
CA MET A 149 3.68 -2.42 -1.32
C MET A 149 3.39 -3.79 -0.70
N TYR A 150 4.08 -4.12 0.40
CA TYR A 150 4.00 -5.43 1.05
C TYR A 150 3.71 -5.29 2.54
N GLY A 151 2.92 -6.20 3.10
CA GLY A 151 2.67 -6.28 4.54
C GLY A 151 1.75 -5.18 5.11
N PHE A 152 0.86 -4.63 4.28
CA PHE A 152 -0.18 -3.68 4.71
C PHE A 152 -1.52 -4.41 4.93
N GLU A 153 -2.41 -3.86 5.74
CA GLU A 153 -3.70 -4.48 6.09
C GLU A 153 -4.81 -4.13 5.08
N SER A 154 -4.82 -2.88 4.62
CA SER A 154 -5.80 -2.39 3.64
C SER A 154 -5.20 -1.34 2.73
N TYR A 155 -5.88 -1.06 1.63
CA TYR A 155 -5.53 0.02 0.73
C TYR A 155 -6.77 0.76 0.23
N MET A 156 -6.56 1.99 -0.20
CA MET A 156 -7.56 2.90 -0.69
C MET A 156 -7.16 3.43 -2.08
N LEU A 157 -8.16 3.56 -2.95
CA LEU A 157 -8.07 4.19 -4.26
C LEU A 157 -9.21 5.18 -4.42
N GLU A 158 -9.09 6.11 -5.38
CA GLU A 158 -10.23 6.88 -5.86
C GLU A 158 -11.15 5.99 -6.72
N THR A 159 -12.46 6.26 -6.74
CA THR A 159 -13.39 5.54 -7.64
C THR A 159 -13.02 5.71 -9.12
N ASN A 160 -12.41 6.85 -9.49
CA ASN A 160 -11.93 7.10 -10.86
C ASN A 160 -10.50 6.58 -11.11
N SER A 161 -9.94 5.77 -10.22
CA SER A 161 -8.55 5.33 -10.34
C SER A 161 -8.28 4.67 -11.68
N VAL A 162 -7.14 5.03 -12.28
CA VAL A 162 -6.62 4.45 -13.51
C VAL A 162 -5.52 3.41 -13.25
N LEU A 163 -5.26 3.10 -11.97
CA LEU A 163 -4.24 2.15 -11.56
C LEU A 163 -4.74 0.72 -11.80
N SER A 164 -3.90 -0.09 -12.44
CA SER A 164 -4.12 -1.52 -12.59
C SER A 164 -3.49 -2.27 -11.41
N LEU A 165 -4.22 -3.22 -10.82
CA LEU A 165 -3.79 -3.89 -9.59
C LEU A 165 -3.46 -5.36 -9.84
N THR A 166 -2.31 -5.78 -9.33
CA THR A 166 -1.86 -7.18 -9.39
C THR A 166 -1.46 -7.68 -8.00
N ASN A 167 -1.85 -8.91 -7.66
CA ASN A 167 -1.32 -9.60 -6.48
C ASN A 167 0.15 -9.92 -6.69
N VAL A 168 1.01 -9.56 -5.73
CA VAL A 168 2.42 -9.90 -5.76
C VAL A 168 2.80 -10.65 -4.50
N THR A 169 3.78 -11.53 -4.63
CA THR A 169 4.37 -12.25 -3.50
C THR A 169 5.88 -12.18 -3.59
N GLY A 170 6.53 -12.23 -2.43
CA GLY A 170 7.96 -12.37 -2.28
C GLY A 170 8.73 -11.07 -2.36
N THR A 171 9.40 -10.74 -1.26
CA THR A 171 10.44 -9.71 -1.16
C THR A 171 11.81 -10.36 -1.04
N ILE A 172 12.89 -9.59 -1.27
CA ILE A 172 14.26 -10.02 -0.99
C ILE A 172 14.42 -10.17 0.52
N GLY A 173 14.41 -11.42 0.99
CA GLY A 173 14.53 -11.78 2.41
C GLY A 173 13.22 -12.29 3.02
N ASN A 174 12.07 -12.11 2.36
CA ASN A 174 10.81 -12.75 2.76
C ASN A 174 10.00 -13.20 1.52
N PRO A 175 10.28 -14.40 0.98
CA PRO A 175 9.57 -14.93 -0.19
C PRO A 175 8.06 -15.16 0.01
N ALA A 176 7.59 -15.21 1.26
CA ALA A 176 6.19 -15.39 1.60
C ALA A 176 5.43 -14.06 1.81
N ALA A 177 6.11 -12.92 1.75
CA ALA A 177 5.48 -11.62 1.92
C ALA A 177 4.43 -11.39 0.83
N ASN A 178 3.20 -11.07 1.23
CA ASN A 178 2.13 -10.70 0.31
C ASN A 178 2.11 -9.19 0.11
N GLY A 179 1.68 -8.78 -1.08
CA GLY A 179 1.56 -7.39 -1.43
C GLY A 179 0.62 -7.14 -2.60
N LYS A 180 0.45 -5.86 -2.90
CA LYS A 180 -0.19 -5.40 -4.12
C LYS A 180 0.77 -4.54 -4.89
N ARG A 181 0.73 -4.71 -6.19
CA ARG A 181 1.35 -3.81 -7.13
C ARG A 181 0.29 -2.95 -7.78
N PHE A 182 0.58 -1.66 -7.84
CA PHE A 182 -0.24 -0.61 -8.41
C PHE A 182 0.50 -0.09 -9.64
N ASP A 183 0.06 -0.50 -10.81
CA ASP A 183 0.63 -0.11 -12.10
C ASP A 183 -0.07 1.15 -12.63
N GLY A 184 0.73 2.18 -12.92
CA GLY A 184 0.26 3.41 -13.55
C GLY A 184 -0.11 3.24 -15.03
N PRO A 185 -0.80 4.23 -15.62
CA PRO A 185 -0.95 4.31 -17.08
C PRO A 185 0.40 4.64 -17.75
N THR A 186 0.47 4.58 -19.08
CA THR A 186 1.62 5.13 -19.82
C THR A 186 1.55 6.66 -19.98
N VAL A 187 0.43 7.28 -19.59
CA VAL A 187 0.21 8.72 -19.64
C VAL A 187 1.11 9.42 -18.64
N ASN A 188 1.76 10.50 -19.06
CA ASN A 188 2.53 11.36 -18.16
C ASN A 188 1.64 12.45 -17.58
N TYR A 189 1.49 12.45 -16.27
CA TYR A 189 0.91 13.51 -15.47
C TYR A 189 2.03 14.49 -15.10
N LEU A 190 1.72 15.78 -15.13
CA LEU A 190 2.74 16.81 -14.98
C LEU A 190 2.90 17.17 -13.50
N ASN A 191 4.10 16.91 -12.98
CA ASN A 191 4.46 17.07 -11.57
C ASN A 191 3.68 16.13 -10.64
N ILE A 192 4.27 15.92 -9.47
CA ILE A 192 3.65 15.16 -8.39
C ILE A 192 2.56 16.02 -7.74
N ASP A 193 1.31 15.71 -8.05
CA ASP A 193 0.13 16.48 -7.63
C ASP A 193 -0.87 15.64 -6.84
N THR A 194 -1.16 16.06 -5.60
CA THR A 194 -2.16 15.44 -4.72
C THR A 194 -3.61 15.65 -5.13
N SER A 195 -3.88 16.53 -6.10
CA SER A 195 -5.21 16.66 -6.69
C SER A 195 -5.50 15.57 -7.74
N GLY A 196 -4.45 14.93 -8.28
CA GLY A 196 -4.51 13.85 -9.26
C GLY A 196 -4.82 12.48 -8.64
N THR A 197 -5.92 12.36 -7.89
CA THR A 197 -6.23 11.14 -7.10
C THR A 197 -6.40 9.87 -7.92
N ALA A 198 -6.61 9.96 -9.24
CA ALA A 198 -6.74 8.83 -10.14
C ALA A 198 -5.47 7.95 -10.23
N VAL A 199 -4.30 8.54 -10.00
CA VAL A 199 -2.98 7.88 -10.04
C VAL A 199 -2.36 7.76 -8.64
N MET A 200 -3.20 7.75 -7.60
CA MET A 200 -2.78 7.64 -6.21
C MET A 200 -3.35 6.39 -5.55
N THR A 201 -2.61 5.83 -4.60
CA THR A 201 -3.12 4.84 -3.64
C THR A 201 -2.60 5.13 -2.25
N THR A 202 -3.38 4.78 -1.23
CA THR A 202 -2.99 4.84 0.18
C THR A 202 -3.09 3.46 0.80
N ALA A 203 -1.99 2.93 1.32
CA ALA A 203 -1.96 1.68 2.06
C ALA A 203 -1.90 1.95 3.57
N MET A 204 -2.62 1.16 4.37
CA MET A 204 -2.65 1.23 5.83
C MET A 204 -1.87 0.06 6.43
N TYR A 205 -0.96 0.37 7.34
CA TYR A 205 -0.11 -0.59 8.03
C TYR A 205 -0.43 -0.55 9.51
N GLU A 206 -0.47 -1.73 10.12
CA GLU A 206 -0.62 -1.89 11.57
C GLU A 206 0.54 -2.70 12.15
N LYS A 207 0.87 -2.46 13.42
CA LYS A 207 1.86 -3.23 14.22
C LYS A 207 3.14 -3.56 13.43
N THR A 208 3.67 -2.55 12.75
CA THR A 208 4.73 -2.73 11.76
C THR A 208 6.05 -2.22 12.31
N THR A 209 7.05 -3.10 12.35
CA THR A 209 8.45 -2.73 12.68
C THR A 209 9.28 -2.49 11.42
N SER A 210 9.01 -3.27 10.37
CA SER A 210 9.68 -3.18 9.08
C SER A 210 8.75 -3.62 7.96
N PHE A 211 8.92 -3.05 6.79
CA PHE A 211 8.18 -3.43 5.60
C PHE A 211 9.01 -3.17 4.34
N SER A 212 8.59 -3.73 3.21
CA SER A 212 9.29 -3.60 1.93
C SER A 212 8.42 -2.89 0.91
N ILE A 213 9.08 -2.14 0.03
CA ILE A 213 8.47 -1.52 -1.15
C ILE A 213 9.35 -1.84 -2.36
N ARG A 214 8.71 -2.07 -3.51
CA ARG A 214 9.39 -1.96 -4.81
C ARG A 214 8.86 -0.76 -5.56
N VAL A 215 9.79 0.01 -6.13
CA VAL A 215 9.48 1.03 -7.12
C VAL A 215 10.18 0.63 -8.42
N GLY A 216 9.48 0.83 -9.53
CA GLY A 216 9.95 0.32 -10.81
C GLY A 216 9.09 0.72 -11.99
N GLY A 217 9.47 0.23 -13.17
CA GLY A 217 8.77 0.50 -14.41
C GLY A 217 8.61 -0.73 -15.28
N VAL A 218 7.60 -0.68 -16.13
CA VAL A 218 7.38 -1.62 -17.23
C VAL A 218 7.53 -0.87 -18.53
N SER A 219 8.43 -1.36 -19.39
CA SER A 219 8.53 -0.93 -20.78
C SER A 219 7.76 -1.88 -21.68
N SER A 220 7.02 -1.35 -22.65
CA SER A 220 6.48 -2.13 -23.78
C SER A 220 7.41 -2.14 -25.00
N GLY A 221 8.51 -1.39 -24.92
CA GLY A 221 9.56 -1.32 -25.92
C GLY A 221 10.67 -0.36 -25.46
N VAL A 222 11.75 -0.30 -26.23
CA VAL A 222 12.90 0.57 -25.93
C VAL A 222 12.45 2.03 -25.88
N SER A 223 12.71 2.71 -24.76
CA SER A 223 12.32 4.10 -24.56
C SER A 223 13.33 4.83 -23.70
N GLY A 224 13.62 6.09 -24.05
CA GLY A 224 14.32 7.02 -23.17
C GLY A 224 13.45 7.49 -22.00
N ALA A 225 14.07 8.29 -21.12
CA ALA A 225 13.47 8.82 -19.91
C ALA A 225 12.95 7.73 -18.95
N SER A 226 13.77 6.70 -18.75
CA SER A 226 13.46 5.64 -17.78
C SER A 226 13.79 6.02 -16.33
N GLU A 227 14.40 7.18 -16.09
CA GLU A 227 14.57 7.71 -14.74
C GLU A 227 13.21 8.26 -14.28
N ARG A 228 12.57 7.53 -13.37
CA ARG A 228 11.20 7.75 -12.92
C ARG A 228 11.19 8.19 -11.46
N MET A 229 10.24 9.06 -11.12
CA MET A 229 10.19 9.76 -9.84
C MET A 229 9.03 9.20 -9.03
N TYR A 230 9.29 8.72 -7.82
CA TYR A 230 8.24 8.19 -6.96
C TYR A 230 8.06 9.12 -5.77
N SER A 231 6.82 9.35 -5.32
CA SER A 231 6.54 10.06 -4.07
C SER A 231 5.78 9.17 -3.11
N LEU A 232 6.48 8.74 -2.06
CA LEU A 232 6.00 7.85 -1.02
C LEU A 232 5.78 8.66 0.26
N TYR A 233 4.56 9.15 0.46
CA TYR A 233 4.22 10.05 1.55
C TYR A 233 3.48 9.31 2.66
N PHE A 234 4.06 9.27 3.85
CA PHE A 234 3.47 8.68 5.05
C PHE A 234 2.39 9.60 5.67
N GLN A 235 1.36 9.89 4.88
CA GLN A 235 0.22 10.72 5.27
C GLN A 235 -0.97 10.37 4.38
N GLU A 236 -2.18 10.39 4.95
CA GLU A 236 -3.41 10.24 4.17
C GLU A 236 -3.71 11.49 3.32
N PHE A 237 -4.36 11.26 2.17
CA PHE A 237 -4.93 12.28 1.31
C PHE A 237 -6.43 12.11 1.15
N LYS A 238 -7.10 13.24 0.91
CA LYS A 238 -8.55 13.25 0.72
C LYS A 238 -8.90 12.75 -0.68
N TYR A 239 -9.50 11.57 -0.74
CA TYR A 239 -10.23 11.09 -1.91
C TYR A 239 -11.66 11.66 -1.93
N SER A 240 -12.19 11.90 -3.13
CA SER A 240 -13.55 12.40 -3.32
C SER A 240 -14.60 11.30 -3.11
N GLN A 241 -14.29 10.09 -3.57
CA GLN A 241 -15.09 8.87 -3.52
C GLN A 241 -14.15 7.67 -3.27
N PRO A 242 -13.63 7.51 -2.04
CA PRO A 242 -12.68 6.45 -1.73
C PRO A 242 -13.29 5.05 -1.90
N GLN A 243 -12.52 4.15 -2.51
CA GLN A 243 -12.76 2.72 -2.56
C GLN A 243 -11.70 2.03 -1.71
N THR A 244 -12.12 1.48 -0.57
CA THR A 244 -11.23 0.78 0.35
C THR A 244 -11.35 -0.72 0.15
N ALA A 245 -10.21 -1.41 0.09
CA ALA A 245 -10.12 -2.85 0.02
C ALA A 245 -9.18 -3.37 1.11
N VAL A 246 -9.63 -4.41 1.83
CA VAL A 246 -8.80 -5.14 2.80
C VAL A 246 -8.07 -6.26 2.10
N LEU A 247 -6.83 -6.54 2.50
CA LEU A 247 -6.16 -7.73 1.99
C LEU A 247 -6.84 -8.99 2.53
N PRO A 248 -6.91 -10.09 1.74
CA PRO A 248 -7.56 -11.32 2.17
C PRO A 248 -6.92 -11.85 3.45
N VAL A 249 -7.77 -12.20 4.42
CA VAL A 249 -7.35 -12.81 5.68
C VAL A 249 -6.67 -14.16 5.40
N HIS A 250 -5.45 -14.33 5.87
CA HIS A 250 -4.66 -15.53 5.62
C HIS A 250 -4.93 -16.59 6.66
N LEU A 251 -5.53 -17.71 6.25
CA LEU A 251 -5.80 -18.84 7.13
C LEU A 251 -4.47 -19.58 7.41
N THR A 252 -3.92 -19.43 8.61
CA THR A 252 -2.62 -19.99 9.02
C THR A 252 -2.71 -21.45 9.47
N SER A 253 -3.90 -21.91 9.86
CA SER A 253 -4.15 -23.33 10.07
C SER A 253 -5.61 -23.66 9.87
N PHE A 254 -5.89 -24.84 9.33
CA PHE A 254 -7.21 -25.44 9.26
C PHE A 254 -7.10 -26.89 9.70
N ASN A 255 -7.65 -27.22 10.86
CA ASN A 255 -7.65 -28.57 11.41
C ASN A 255 -9.09 -29.04 11.55
N ALA A 256 -9.41 -30.18 10.94
CA ALA A 256 -10.67 -30.86 11.12
C ALA A 256 -10.42 -32.17 11.86
N THR A 257 -11.15 -32.39 12.94
CA THR A 257 -11.13 -33.64 13.71
C THR A 257 -12.55 -34.19 13.83
N LEU A 258 -12.70 -35.50 13.71
CA LEU A 258 -13.98 -36.18 13.89
C LEU A 258 -14.04 -36.76 15.30
N ASN A 259 -15.02 -36.32 16.09
CA ASN A 259 -15.30 -36.88 17.41
C ASN A 259 -16.70 -37.51 17.42
N GLY A 260 -16.76 -38.82 17.17
CA GLY A 260 -18.02 -39.53 16.93
C GLY A 260 -18.71 -39.02 15.66
N SER A 261 -19.92 -38.48 15.80
CA SER A 261 -20.70 -37.91 14.71
C SER A 261 -20.55 -36.38 14.57
N VAL A 262 -19.61 -35.76 15.28
CA VAL A 262 -19.40 -34.31 15.28
C VAL A 262 -18.04 -33.99 14.65
N ALA A 263 -18.05 -33.19 13.59
CA ALA A 263 -16.83 -32.60 13.04
C ALA A 263 -16.48 -31.34 13.85
N LYS A 264 -15.31 -31.35 14.50
CA LYS A 264 -14.72 -30.19 15.15
C LYS A 264 -13.73 -29.56 14.18
N ILE A 265 -13.97 -28.31 13.81
CA ILE A 265 -13.12 -27.54 12.92
C ILE A 265 -12.47 -26.43 13.74
N ASP A 266 -11.15 -26.42 13.81
CA ASP A 266 -10.35 -25.39 14.44
C ASP A 266 -9.51 -24.72 13.35
N TRP A 267 -9.60 -23.40 13.24
CA TRP A 267 -8.76 -22.64 12.32
C TRP A 267 -8.10 -21.47 13.02
N LYS A 268 -7.01 -21.00 12.42
CA LYS A 268 -6.32 -19.76 12.80
C LYS A 268 -6.11 -18.94 11.54
N TRP A 269 -6.02 -17.63 11.71
CA TRP A 269 -5.63 -16.74 10.63
C TRP A 269 -4.66 -15.66 11.12
N ASP A 270 -3.89 -15.09 10.20
CA ASP A 270 -3.01 -13.96 10.45
C ASP A 270 -3.83 -12.66 10.37
N SER A 271 -3.83 -11.92 11.48
CA SER A 271 -4.43 -10.59 11.76
C SER A 271 -5.96 -10.43 11.72
N GLU A 272 -6.49 -9.66 12.68
CA GLU A 272 -7.90 -9.28 12.80
C GLU A 272 -8.15 -7.95 12.08
N ALA A 273 -8.38 -7.97 10.77
CA ALA A 273 -9.35 -7.04 10.21
C ALA A 273 -10.75 -7.46 10.70
N PRO A 274 -11.73 -6.55 10.87
CA PRO A 274 -13.08 -6.92 11.30
C PRO A 274 -13.77 -7.76 10.22
N VAL A 275 -13.63 -9.07 10.30
CA VAL A 275 -14.38 -10.04 9.49
C VAL A 275 -15.78 -10.09 10.07
N SER A 276 -16.80 -9.76 9.27
CA SER A 276 -18.19 -9.77 9.73
C SER A 276 -18.72 -11.18 9.97
N HIS A 277 -18.22 -12.17 9.23
CA HIS A 277 -18.56 -13.59 9.37
C HIS A 277 -17.58 -14.50 8.60
N PHE A 278 -17.54 -15.77 8.99
CA PHE A 278 -16.94 -16.85 8.19
C PHE A 278 -18.05 -17.74 7.62
N THR A 279 -17.90 -18.14 6.37
CA THR A 279 -18.72 -19.20 5.77
C THR A 279 -17.90 -20.48 5.74
N VAL A 280 -18.43 -21.53 6.37
CA VAL A 280 -17.81 -22.86 6.38
C VAL A 280 -18.67 -23.80 5.55
N GLU A 281 -18.09 -24.35 4.50
CA GLU A 281 -18.76 -25.27 3.58
C GLU A 281 -18.22 -26.69 3.77
N ARG A 282 -19.09 -27.68 3.61
CA ARG A 282 -18.74 -29.10 3.64
C ARG A 282 -19.03 -29.68 2.26
N SER A 283 -18.04 -30.38 1.69
CA SER A 283 -18.24 -31.25 0.55
C SER A 283 -18.17 -32.70 1.01
N ASP A 284 -19.13 -33.52 0.55
CA ASP A 284 -19.20 -34.95 0.87
C ASP A 284 -18.34 -35.79 -0.09
N ASP A 285 -17.90 -35.21 -1.22
CA ASP A 285 -17.09 -35.90 -2.25
C ASP A 285 -15.80 -35.15 -2.65
N GLY A 286 -15.56 -33.97 -2.06
CA GLY A 286 -14.37 -33.16 -2.31
C GLY A 286 -14.28 -32.59 -3.73
N LYS A 287 -15.40 -32.56 -4.46
CA LYS A 287 -15.50 -32.02 -5.82
C LYS A 287 -16.32 -30.73 -5.87
#